data_AF-A0AA47IP48-F1
#
_entry.id   AF-A0AA47IP48-F1
#
_cell.length_a   1.000
_cell.length_b   1.000
_cell.length_c   1.000
_cell.angle_alpha   90.00
_cell.angle_beta   90.00
_cell.angle_gamma   90.00
#
_symmetry.space_group_name_H-M   'P 1'
#
loop_
_entity.id
_entity.type
_entity.pdbx_description
1 polymer ?
#
loop_
_entity_poly.entity_id
_entity_poly.type
_entity_poly.pdbx_seq_one_letter_code
_entity_poly.pdbx_strand_id
1 'polypeptide(L)'
;MRPVPVIGDFAFIPVTWWILVFLVSAALVALLVVSRRRLNRDGAEPIARRAWWRRLAIVVVMTLAMAGPAIRGSEAISVSNVEIYMVVDRTGSMAAEDYQGKGPDGVDQAASTRLDGVRSDMRAIREAFPDSRFSIIALDNTAATELPLTRDTNAVDAWIGSLKQEVSAHATGSSLEVALPMLGQSLVQSRNSESKDIRLVYIFSDGEATDDGRGAQAADSAGISWKSLAGLVDGGAVLGYGTTEGGKMRSYDGSSSTGEHTQSDYIADGQGGQPGVSKIDADELQSVATDMGLPYYHRTGGSGDDPTSKFTNLNIEAVTSDGRAKTNARVYLTWPLGIIAFGLLLWEIIDLMRADRRLRLLTGRGR
;
A
#
# COMPACT_ATOMS: atom_id res chain seq x y z
N MET A 1 -17.76 -10.17 -14.46
CA MET A 1 -18.34 -10.07 -13.09
C MET A 1 -19.77 -10.59 -13.13
N ARG A 2 -20.19 -11.50 -12.23
CA ARG A 2 -21.58 -12.00 -12.19
C ARG A 2 -22.48 -10.91 -11.58
N PRO A 3 -23.68 -10.65 -12.11
CA PRO A 3 -24.59 -9.65 -11.56
C PRO A 3 -24.98 -10.06 -10.12
N VAL A 4 -24.76 -9.16 -9.17
CA VAL A 4 -25.14 -9.35 -7.76
C VAL A 4 -26.42 -8.56 -7.52
N PRO A 5 -27.49 -9.16 -6.98
CA PRO A 5 -28.68 -8.42 -6.60
C PRO A 5 -28.37 -7.47 -5.44
N VAL A 6 -28.69 -6.19 -5.63
CA VAL A 6 -28.50 -5.11 -4.65
C VAL A 6 -29.85 -4.51 -4.32
N ILE A 7 -30.17 -4.38 -3.02
CA ILE A 7 -31.38 -3.73 -2.52
C ILE A 7 -30.94 -2.72 -1.45
N GLY A 8 -31.00 -1.42 -1.77
CA GLY A 8 -30.46 -0.36 -0.89
C GLY A 8 -28.96 -0.52 -0.66
N ASP A 9 -28.53 -0.49 0.61
CA ASP A 9 -27.12 -0.68 1.01
C ASP A 9 -26.70 -2.16 1.15
N PHE A 10 -27.63 -3.10 0.96
CA PHE A 10 -27.37 -4.53 1.06
C PHE A 10 -27.05 -5.15 -0.30
N ALA A 11 -25.94 -5.89 -0.36
CA ALA A 11 -25.62 -6.76 -1.47
C ALA A 11 -25.74 -8.23 -1.02
N PHE A 12 -26.41 -9.07 -1.82
CA PHE A 12 -26.55 -10.49 -1.52
C PHE A 12 -25.52 -11.30 -2.30
N ILE A 13 -24.46 -11.71 -1.62
CA ILE A 13 -23.41 -12.57 -2.21
C ILE A 13 -23.60 -13.96 -1.60
N PRO A 14 -24.16 -14.93 -2.35
CA PRO A 14 -24.44 -16.23 -1.78
C PRO A 14 -23.11 -16.92 -1.44
N VAL A 15 -23.10 -17.61 -0.30
CA VAL A 15 -21.93 -18.40 0.16
C VAL A 15 -21.66 -19.58 -0.79
N THR A 16 -22.65 -19.95 -1.62
CA THR A 16 -22.61 -21.03 -2.60
C THR A 16 -23.31 -20.62 -3.91
N TRP A 17 -23.59 -21.54 -4.82
CA TRP A 17 -24.30 -21.21 -6.06
C TRP A 17 -25.77 -20.88 -5.78
N TRP A 18 -26.31 -19.83 -6.41
CA TRP A 18 -27.72 -19.41 -6.28
C TRP A 18 -28.72 -20.55 -6.48
N ILE A 19 -28.45 -21.44 -7.43
CA ILE A 19 -29.27 -22.63 -7.70
C ILE A 19 -29.39 -23.49 -6.44
N LEU A 20 -28.30 -23.69 -5.71
CA LEU A 20 -28.29 -24.48 -4.48
C LEU A 20 -29.05 -23.77 -3.36
N VAL A 21 -28.91 -22.45 -3.23
CA VAL A 21 -29.68 -21.64 -2.27
C VAL A 21 -31.20 -21.78 -2.52
N PHE A 22 -31.64 -21.66 -3.77
CA PHE A 22 -33.06 -21.81 -4.13
C PHE A 22 -33.57 -23.23 -3.88
N LEU A 23 -32.80 -24.26 -4.24
CA LEU A 23 -33.19 -25.66 -4.04
C LEU A 23 -33.35 -26.01 -2.55
N VAL A 24 -32.39 -25.62 -1.71
CA VAL A 24 -32.45 -25.88 -0.26
C VAL A 24 -33.60 -25.10 0.38
N SER A 25 -33.78 -23.83 0.00
CA SER A 25 -34.88 -23.00 0.51
C SER A 25 -36.24 -23.58 0.12
N ALA A 26 -36.42 -24.01 -1.13
CA ALA A 26 -37.64 -24.63 -1.60
C ALA A 26 -37.95 -25.95 -0.86
N ALA A 27 -36.94 -26.78 -0.61
CA ALA A 27 -37.09 -28.02 0.16
C ALA A 27 -37.52 -27.74 1.61
N LEU A 28 -36.90 -26.77 2.28
CA LEU A 28 -37.26 -26.36 3.64
C LEU A 28 -38.69 -25.80 3.73
N VAL A 29 -39.10 -24.98 2.75
CA VAL A 29 -40.47 -24.45 2.65
C VAL A 29 -41.47 -25.58 2.42
N ALA A 30 -41.16 -26.55 1.56
CA ALA A 30 -42.02 -27.71 1.34
C ALA A 30 -42.24 -28.52 2.65
N LEU A 31 -41.19 -28.73 3.44
CA LEU A 31 -41.28 -29.38 4.76
C LEU A 31 -42.13 -28.56 5.75
N LEU A 32 -42.03 -27.22 5.73
CA LEU A 32 -42.89 -26.34 6.53
C LEU A 32 -44.36 -26.43 6.14
N VAL A 33 -44.66 -26.51 4.84
CA VAL A 33 -46.03 -26.65 4.33
C VAL A 33 -46.60 -28.02 4.69
N VAL A 34 -45.83 -29.09 4.53
CA VAL A 34 -46.25 -30.45 4.91
C VAL A 34 -46.51 -30.52 6.42
N SER A 35 -45.61 -29.96 7.24
CA SER A 35 -45.79 -29.95 8.69
C SER A 35 -47.00 -29.12 9.13
N ARG A 36 -47.29 -27.98 8.48
CA ARG A 36 -48.50 -27.19 8.74
C ARG A 36 -49.78 -27.93 8.36
N ARG A 37 -49.78 -28.62 7.22
CA ARG A 37 -50.95 -29.42 6.77
C ARG A 37 -51.27 -30.55 7.74
N ARG A 38 -50.25 -31.24 8.26
CA ARG A 38 -50.42 -32.27 9.30
C ARG A 38 -50.97 -31.66 10.59
N LEU A 39 -50.39 -30.54 11.03
CA LEU A 39 -50.80 -29.83 12.23
C LEU A 39 -52.28 -29.39 12.22
N ASN A 40 -52.76 -28.92 11.07
CA ASN A 40 -54.16 -28.51 10.88
C ASN A 40 -55.13 -29.71 10.78
N ARG A 41 -54.66 -30.86 10.27
CA ARG A 41 -55.48 -32.08 10.14
C ARG A 41 -55.67 -32.79 11.47
N ASP A 42 -54.66 -32.72 12.34
CA ASP A 42 -54.61 -33.49 13.60
C ASP A 42 -55.13 -32.70 14.82
N GLY A 43 -55.73 -31.51 14.64
CA GLY A 43 -56.32 -30.72 15.74
C GLY A 43 -55.30 -30.26 16.78
N ALA A 44 -54.10 -29.86 16.35
CA ALA A 44 -52.94 -29.82 17.22
C ALA A 44 -52.97 -28.81 18.38
N GLU A 45 -52.35 -29.25 19.49
CA GLU A 45 -52.14 -28.49 20.73
C GLU A 45 -51.35 -27.17 20.51
N PRO A 46 -51.52 -26.16 21.39
CA PRO A 46 -50.82 -24.87 21.30
C PRO A 46 -49.28 -25.00 21.23
N ILE A 47 -48.72 -26.03 21.87
CA ILE A 47 -47.29 -26.32 21.90
C ILE A 47 -46.75 -26.64 20.50
N ALA A 48 -47.52 -27.38 19.70
CA ALA A 48 -47.13 -27.76 18.36
C ALA A 48 -47.20 -26.58 17.36
N ARG A 49 -48.11 -25.62 17.60
CA ARG A 49 -48.14 -24.34 16.85
C ARG A 49 -46.93 -23.46 17.16
N ARG A 50 -46.48 -23.42 18.42
CA ARG A 50 -45.27 -22.69 18.83
C ARG A 50 -44.00 -23.29 18.20
N ALA A 51 -43.91 -24.61 18.13
CA ALA A 51 -42.81 -25.30 17.44
C ALA A 51 -42.80 -24.99 15.93
N TRP A 52 -43.97 -24.88 15.29
CA TRP A 52 -44.06 -24.52 13.87
C TRP A 52 -43.54 -23.11 13.58
N TRP A 53 -43.89 -22.11 14.40
CA TRP A 53 -43.36 -20.74 14.27
C TRP A 53 -41.85 -20.67 14.47
N ARG A 54 -41.30 -21.45 15.41
CA ARG A 54 -39.84 -21.56 15.58
C ARG A 54 -39.16 -22.18 14.36
N ARG A 55 -39.72 -23.25 13.79
CA ARG A 55 -39.20 -23.89 12.57
C ARG A 55 -39.25 -22.94 11.38
N LEU A 56 -40.30 -22.13 11.26
CA LEU A 56 -40.37 -21.06 10.27
C LEU A 56 -39.23 -20.05 10.45
N ALA A 57 -38.97 -19.60 11.69
CA ALA A 57 -37.87 -18.69 11.99
C ALA A 57 -36.50 -19.29 11.63
N ILE A 58 -36.26 -20.57 11.91
CA ILE A 58 -35.02 -21.28 11.51
C ILE A 58 -34.84 -21.24 9.98
N VAL A 59 -35.88 -21.58 9.22
CA VAL A 59 -35.82 -21.61 7.75
C VAL A 59 -35.57 -20.21 7.17
N VAL A 60 -36.23 -19.18 7.71
CA VAL A 60 -36.01 -17.80 7.29
C VAL A 60 -34.57 -17.35 7.56
N VAL A 61 -34.05 -17.58 8.78
CA VAL A 61 -32.69 -17.19 9.15
C VAL A 61 -31.64 -17.96 8.33
N MET A 62 -31.85 -19.26 8.10
CA MET A 62 -30.95 -20.05 7.25
C MET A 62 -30.95 -19.58 5.79
N THR A 63 -32.13 -19.27 5.24
CA THR A 63 -32.26 -18.78 3.87
C THR A 63 -31.54 -17.43 3.72
N LEU A 64 -31.70 -16.54 4.69
CA LEU A 64 -30.98 -15.27 4.74
C LEU A 64 -29.47 -15.48 4.88
N ALA A 65 -29.02 -16.35 5.77
CA ALA A 65 -27.58 -16.64 5.93
C ALA A 65 -26.96 -17.21 4.64
N MET A 66 -27.67 -18.10 3.93
CA MET A 66 -27.21 -18.68 2.66
C MET A 66 -27.21 -17.67 1.50
N ALA A 67 -28.15 -16.71 1.50
CA ALA A 67 -28.17 -15.60 0.57
C ALA A 67 -27.00 -14.61 0.79
N GLY A 68 -26.34 -14.69 1.94
CA GLY A 68 -25.14 -13.91 2.29
C GLY A 68 -25.35 -12.40 2.17
N PRO A 69 -26.26 -11.81 2.97
CA PRO A 69 -26.41 -10.38 3.04
C PRO A 69 -25.10 -9.76 3.51
N ALA A 70 -24.63 -8.78 2.77
CA ALA A 70 -23.47 -8.01 3.12
C ALA A 70 -23.80 -6.52 3.03
N ILE A 71 -23.34 -5.77 4.03
CA ILE A 71 -23.42 -4.32 4.04
C ILE A 71 -22.08 -3.73 3.60
N ARG A 72 -22.12 -2.50 3.10
CA ARG A 72 -20.90 -1.72 2.86
C ARG A 72 -20.20 -1.52 4.20
N GLY A 73 -19.02 -2.10 4.36
CA GLY A 73 -18.16 -1.87 5.51
C GLY A 73 -17.36 -0.60 5.30
N SER A 74 -17.26 0.22 6.34
CA SER A 74 -16.17 1.18 6.48
C SER A 74 -15.03 0.49 7.23
N GLU A 75 -14.31 -0.40 6.57
CA GLU A 75 -12.97 -0.76 7.05
C GLU A 75 -11.97 -0.02 6.17
N ALA A 76 -11.04 0.64 6.86
CA ALA A 76 -9.97 1.47 6.34
C ALA A 76 -9.29 0.80 5.16
N ILE A 77 -8.81 1.63 4.23
CA ILE A 77 -7.91 1.24 3.16
C ILE A 77 -6.91 0.21 3.72
N SER A 78 -7.02 -1.04 3.28
CA SER A 78 -5.94 -1.98 3.56
C SER A 78 -4.71 -1.42 2.84
N VAL A 79 -3.68 -1.11 3.61
CA VAL A 79 -2.37 -0.60 3.15
C VAL A 79 -1.76 -1.50 2.04
N SER A 80 -2.31 -2.70 1.83
CA SER A 80 -1.95 -3.66 0.78
C SER A 80 -2.07 -3.19 -0.68
N ASN A 81 -2.82 -2.11 -0.97
CA ASN A 81 -3.00 -1.56 -2.32
C ASN A 81 -2.14 -0.30 -2.62
N VAL A 82 -1.18 0.01 -1.74
CA VAL A 82 -0.26 1.14 -1.96
C VAL A 82 1.00 0.63 -2.66
N GLU A 83 1.39 1.35 -3.70
CA GLU A 83 2.62 1.17 -4.45
C GLU A 83 3.49 2.41 -4.27
N ILE A 84 4.73 2.22 -3.84
CA ILE A 84 5.66 3.27 -3.50
C ILE A 84 6.84 3.17 -4.44
N TYR A 85 7.03 4.20 -5.26
CA TYR A 85 8.15 4.34 -6.16
C TYR A 85 9.17 5.30 -5.54
N MET A 86 10.36 4.78 -5.24
CA MET A 86 11.48 5.56 -4.69
C MET A 86 12.47 5.82 -5.81
N VAL A 87 12.57 7.08 -6.24
CA VAL A 87 13.52 7.54 -7.26
C VAL A 87 14.72 8.15 -6.54
N VAL A 88 15.85 7.48 -6.60
CA VAL A 88 17.03 7.78 -5.78
C VAL A 88 18.16 8.27 -6.66
N ASP A 89 18.58 9.50 -6.44
CA ASP A 89 19.84 10.03 -6.94
C ASP A 89 21.01 9.40 -6.17
N ARG A 90 21.89 8.73 -6.90
CA ARG A 90 23.12 8.15 -6.37
C ARG A 90 24.37 8.73 -7.02
N THR A 91 24.25 9.86 -7.71
CA THR A 91 25.39 10.55 -8.34
C THR A 91 26.45 10.92 -7.29
N GLY A 92 27.65 11.29 -7.75
CA GLY A 92 28.74 11.68 -6.85
C GLY A 92 28.40 12.85 -5.93
N SER A 93 27.54 13.78 -6.36
CA SER A 93 27.08 14.95 -5.59
C SER A 93 26.29 14.56 -4.33
N MET A 94 25.58 13.44 -4.39
CA MET A 94 24.87 12.88 -3.24
C MET A 94 25.82 12.33 -2.15
N ALA A 95 27.11 12.18 -2.42
CA ALA A 95 28.12 11.86 -1.42
C ALA A 95 28.75 13.09 -0.75
N ALA A 96 28.23 14.29 -0.99
CA ALA A 96 28.72 15.50 -0.38
C ALA A 96 28.61 15.47 1.15
N GLU A 97 29.69 15.84 1.83
CA GLU A 97 29.81 15.90 3.29
C GLU A 97 29.23 17.21 3.87
N ASP A 98 28.00 17.58 3.49
CA ASP A 98 27.28 18.75 3.99
C ASP A 98 25.97 18.40 4.73
N TYR A 99 25.74 17.11 4.99
CA TYR A 99 24.59 16.63 5.74
C TYR A 99 24.87 16.65 7.25
N GLN A 100 24.03 17.36 8.00
CA GLN A 100 24.18 17.56 9.44
C GLN A 100 23.55 16.44 10.27
N GLY A 101 22.88 15.48 9.65
CA GLY A 101 22.26 14.37 10.35
C GLY A 101 23.26 13.32 10.81
N LYS A 102 22.77 12.28 11.49
CA LYS A 102 23.61 11.19 11.96
C LYS A 102 23.98 10.26 10.79
N GLY A 103 25.27 10.16 10.47
CA GLY A 103 25.82 9.10 9.62
C GLY A 103 25.84 7.72 10.31
N PRO A 104 26.46 6.70 9.67
CA PRO A 104 26.61 5.38 10.25
C PRO A 104 27.39 5.39 11.57
N ASP A 105 27.21 4.36 12.40
CA ASP A 105 27.94 4.27 13.67
C ASP A 105 29.46 4.25 13.43
N GLY A 106 30.17 5.13 14.14
CA GLY A 106 31.63 5.30 14.00
C GLY A 106 32.06 6.34 12.97
N VAL A 107 31.12 6.99 12.29
CA VAL A 107 31.37 8.12 11.38
C VAL A 107 31.16 9.44 12.13
N ASP A 108 32.10 10.37 11.98
CA ASP A 108 31.95 11.73 12.51
C ASP A 108 30.80 12.46 11.80
N GLN A 109 30.07 13.30 12.53
CA GLN A 109 28.96 14.08 11.97
C GLN A 109 29.40 14.94 10.78
N ALA A 110 30.63 15.48 10.81
CA ALA A 110 31.19 16.29 9.72
C ALA A 110 31.50 15.48 8.44
N ALA A 111 31.52 14.15 8.52
CA ALA A 111 31.68 13.25 7.38
C ALA A 111 30.36 12.59 6.96
N SER A 112 29.25 13.01 7.57
CA SER A 112 27.92 12.52 7.19
C SER A 112 27.54 13.08 5.82
N THR A 113 26.99 12.23 4.98
CA THR A 113 26.72 12.53 3.57
C THR A 113 25.24 12.69 3.30
N ARG A 114 24.88 13.35 2.19
CA ARG A 114 23.48 13.44 1.75
C ARG A 114 22.84 12.06 1.61
N LEU A 115 23.57 11.07 1.10
CA LEU A 115 23.15 9.66 1.02
C LEU A 115 22.80 9.04 2.38
N ASP A 116 23.39 9.48 3.49
CA ASP A 116 22.96 9.01 4.81
C ASP A 116 21.57 9.51 5.18
N GLY A 117 21.27 10.76 4.82
CA GLY A 117 19.93 11.33 4.93
C GLY A 117 18.92 10.56 4.07
N VAL A 118 19.28 10.28 2.81
CA VAL A 118 18.47 9.45 1.90
C VAL A 118 18.16 8.10 2.52
N ARG A 119 19.18 7.37 3.01
CA ARG A 119 18.97 6.05 3.66
C ARG A 119 18.06 6.15 4.87
N SER A 120 18.21 7.19 5.68
CA SER A 120 17.36 7.42 6.86
C SER A 120 15.90 7.67 6.47
N ASP A 121 15.65 8.57 5.53
CA ASP A 121 14.29 8.92 5.09
C ASP A 121 13.62 7.77 4.32
N MET A 122 14.36 7.03 3.50
CA MET A 122 13.86 5.81 2.84
C MET A 122 13.43 4.74 3.85
N ARG A 123 14.21 4.52 4.91
CA ARG A 123 13.82 3.60 6.01
C ARG A 123 12.55 4.08 6.70
N ALA A 124 12.44 5.39 6.99
CA ALA A 124 11.26 5.96 7.61
C ALA A 124 10.00 5.78 6.73
N ILE A 125 10.12 5.95 5.41
CA ILE A 125 9.03 5.69 4.46
C ILE A 125 8.67 4.19 4.46
N ARG A 126 9.65 3.31 4.32
CA ARG A 126 9.43 1.85 4.38
C ARG A 126 8.72 1.42 5.66
N GLU A 127 9.15 1.93 6.82
CA GLU A 127 8.56 1.61 8.12
C GLU A 127 7.14 2.13 8.29
N ALA A 128 6.82 3.29 7.72
CA ALA A 128 5.48 3.85 7.76
C ALA A 128 4.47 3.08 6.90
N PHE A 129 4.94 2.33 5.90
CA PHE A 129 4.12 1.63 4.91
C PHE A 129 4.41 0.12 4.86
N PRO A 130 4.21 -0.63 5.97
CA PRO A 130 4.70 -2.01 6.11
C PRO A 130 4.04 -3.03 5.16
N ASP A 131 2.80 -2.79 4.73
CA ASP A 131 2.07 -3.70 3.82
C ASP A 131 2.10 -3.28 2.34
N SER A 132 2.86 -2.22 2.03
CA SER A 132 2.93 -1.64 0.67
C SER A 132 3.87 -2.42 -0.24
N ARG A 133 3.76 -2.17 -1.54
CA ARG A 133 4.77 -2.60 -2.53
C ARG A 133 5.74 -1.49 -2.79
N PHE A 134 7.02 -1.81 -2.89
CA PHE A 134 8.09 -0.86 -3.15
C PHE A 134 8.76 -1.17 -4.48
N SER A 135 9.09 -0.12 -5.24
CA SER A 135 10.00 -0.18 -6.36
C SER A 135 11.07 0.89 -6.18
N ILE A 136 12.31 0.56 -6.52
CA ILE A 136 13.43 1.50 -6.43
C ILE A 136 14.01 1.70 -7.82
N ILE A 137 14.05 2.95 -8.24
CA ILE A 137 14.70 3.42 -9.45
C ILE A 137 15.88 4.27 -9.00
N ALA A 138 17.10 3.85 -9.29
CA ALA A 138 18.28 4.66 -9.01
C ALA A 138 18.75 5.36 -10.28
N LEU A 139 19.30 6.57 -10.12
CA LEU A 139 19.88 7.33 -11.22
C LEU A 139 21.30 7.78 -10.89
N ASP A 140 22.15 7.68 -11.91
CA ASP A 140 23.47 8.26 -12.02
C ASP A 140 23.56 8.98 -13.39
N ASN A 141 24.48 8.60 -14.28
CA ASN A 141 24.43 8.98 -15.70
C ASN A 141 23.23 8.37 -16.44
N THR A 142 22.70 7.27 -15.90
CA THR A 142 21.54 6.55 -16.44
C THR A 142 20.59 6.20 -15.30
N ALA A 143 19.32 5.98 -15.61
CA ALA A 143 18.38 5.44 -14.66
C ALA A 143 18.29 3.92 -14.81
N ALA A 144 18.10 3.21 -13.71
CA ALA A 144 17.86 1.77 -13.68
C ALA A 144 16.88 1.38 -12.57
N THR A 145 15.99 0.43 -12.87
CA THR A 145 15.14 -0.21 -11.85
C THR A 145 15.98 -1.22 -11.09
N GLU A 146 16.46 -0.81 -9.92
CA GLU A 146 17.28 -1.63 -9.03
C GLU A 146 16.43 -2.66 -8.27
N LEU A 147 15.21 -2.25 -7.87
CA LEU A 147 14.21 -3.16 -7.32
C LEU A 147 12.89 -3.03 -8.09
N PRO A 148 12.48 -4.10 -8.80
CA PRO A 148 11.14 -4.21 -9.32
C PRO A 148 10.11 -4.17 -8.18
N LEU A 149 8.87 -3.80 -8.52
CA LEU A 149 7.78 -3.67 -7.56
C LEU A 149 7.59 -4.97 -6.74
N THR A 150 7.88 -4.91 -5.44
CA THR A 150 7.90 -6.07 -4.53
C THR A 150 7.29 -5.76 -3.17
N ARG A 151 6.76 -6.78 -2.50
CA ARG A 151 6.35 -6.73 -1.07
C ARG A 151 7.47 -7.20 -0.12
N ASP A 152 8.60 -7.62 -0.65
CA ASP A 152 9.73 -8.07 0.16
C ASP A 152 10.44 -6.87 0.78
N THR A 153 10.03 -6.50 1.99
CA THR A 153 10.62 -5.39 2.74
C THR A 153 12.07 -5.67 3.15
N ASN A 154 12.48 -6.95 3.23
CA ASN A 154 13.88 -7.28 3.53
C ASN A 154 14.77 -6.97 2.32
N ALA A 155 14.28 -7.21 1.10
CA ALA A 155 14.99 -6.82 -0.11
C ALA A 155 15.15 -5.29 -0.21
N VAL A 156 14.11 -4.54 0.17
CA VAL A 156 14.15 -3.08 0.26
C VAL A 156 15.20 -2.61 1.27
N ASP A 157 15.19 -3.15 2.49
CA ASP A 157 16.17 -2.78 3.52
C ASP A 157 17.61 -3.14 3.12
N ALA A 158 17.79 -4.31 2.51
CA ALA A 158 19.09 -4.75 2.03
C ALA A 158 19.63 -3.78 0.97
N TRP A 159 18.78 -3.37 0.03
CA TRP A 159 19.15 -2.39 -0.99
C TRP A 159 19.48 -1.02 -0.38
N ILE A 160 18.65 -0.52 0.53
CA ILE A 160 18.91 0.75 1.23
C ILE A 160 20.24 0.67 2.00
N GLY A 161 20.51 -0.47 2.64
CA GLY A 161 21.77 -0.71 3.37
C GLY A 161 22.99 -0.78 2.46
N SER A 162 22.84 -1.26 1.22
CA SER A 162 23.92 -1.36 0.23
C SER A 162 24.03 -0.16 -0.70
N LEU A 163 23.11 0.81 -0.63
CA LEU A 163 23.15 2.03 -1.44
C LEU A 163 24.52 2.68 -1.28
N LYS A 164 25.18 2.98 -2.41
CA LYS A 164 26.46 3.66 -2.50
C LYS A 164 26.39 4.70 -3.62
N GLN A 165 27.24 5.71 -3.53
CA GLN A 165 27.45 6.67 -4.60
C GLN A 165 27.95 5.99 -5.88
N GLU A 166 27.80 6.67 -7.00
CA GLU A 166 28.37 6.31 -8.28
C GLU A 166 29.91 6.25 -8.21
N VAL A 167 30.49 5.30 -8.95
CA VAL A 167 31.93 5.24 -9.20
C VAL A 167 32.39 6.50 -9.95
N SER A 168 33.24 7.30 -9.32
CA SER A 168 33.61 8.64 -9.81
C SER A 168 34.23 8.64 -11.21
N ALA A 169 34.92 7.57 -11.60
CA ALA A 169 35.51 7.43 -12.94
C ALA A 169 34.46 7.23 -14.05
N HIS A 170 33.23 6.87 -13.71
CA HIS A 170 32.13 6.71 -14.66
C HIS A 170 31.26 7.96 -14.79
N ALA A 171 31.43 8.95 -13.91
CA ALA A 171 30.62 10.17 -13.92
C ALA A 171 30.80 10.96 -15.22
N THR A 172 29.69 11.19 -15.92
CA THR A 172 29.60 11.96 -17.18
C THR A 172 28.60 13.11 -17.11
N GLY A 173 28.02 13.36 -15.93
CA GLY A 173 27.02 14.40 -15.69
C GLY A 173 25.72 13.82 -15.15
N SER A 174 25.01 14.61 -14.36
CA SER A 174 23.78 14.27 -13.64
C SER A 174 22.58 15.06 -14.16
N SER A 175 21.39 14.46 -14.08
CA SER A 175 20.10 15.14 -14.28
C SER A 175 18.99 14.24 -13.76
N LEU A 176 18.00 14.84 -13.10
CA LEU A 176 16.81 14.12 -12.62
C LEU A 176 15.96 13.60 -13.79
N GLU A 177 15.93 14.31 -14.91
CA GLU A 177 15.17 13.99 -16.11
C GLU A 177 15.54 12.64 -16.71
N VAL A 178 16.75 12.14 -16.42
CA VAL A 178 17.20 10.79 -16.81
C VAL A 178 16.26 9.70 -16.26
N ALA A 179 15.63 9.92 -15.10
CA ALA A 179 14.68 8.97 -14.53
C ALA A 179 13.25 9.06 -15.09
N LEU A 180 12.89 10.16 -15.76
CA LEU A 180 11.52 10.41 -16.25
C LEU A 180 10.96 9.27 -17.12
N PRO A 181 11.66 8.81 -18.18
CA PRO A 181 11.12 7.76 -19.05
C PRO A 181 10.82 6.47 -18.28
N MET A 182 11.71 6.08 -17.37
CA MET A 182 11.58 4.85 -16.60
C MET A 182 10.48 4.92 -15.56
N LEU A 183 10.41 6.03 -14.81
CA LEU A 183 9.34 6.27 -13.85
C LEU A 183 7.99 6.29 -14.56
N GLY A 184 7.87 7.05 -15.65
CA GLY A 184 6.63 7.14 -16.41
C GLY A 184 6.16 5.79 -16.96
N GLN A 185 7.07 5.00 -17.54
CA GLN A 185 6.76 3.66 -18.01
C GLN A 185 6.24 2.77 -16.85
N SER A 186 6.92 2.82 -15.70
CA SER A 186 6.57 2.02 -14.53
C SER A 186 5.19 2.40 -13.96
N LEU A 187 4.89 3.70 -13.87
CA LEU A 187 3.60 4.21 -13.43
C LEU A 187 2.47 3.87 -14.40
N VAL A 188 2.70 4.01 -15.71
CA VAL A 188 1.71 3.64 -16.75
C VAL A 188 1.44 2.13 -16.72
N GLN A 189 2.48 1.31 -16.62
CA GLN A 189 2.35 -0.14 -16.55
C GLN A 189 1.56 -0.57 -15.30
N SER A 190 1.87 0.01 -14.14
CA SER A 190 1.11 -0.21 -12.92
C SER A 190 -0.36 0.22 -13.10
N ARG A 191 -0.62 1.42 -13.63
CA ARG A 191 -2.00 1.91 -13.84
C ARG A 191 -2.83 1.00 -14.74
N ASN A 192 -2.21 0.44 -15.77
CA ASN A 192 -2.87 -0.50 -16.68
C ASN A 192 -3.11 -1.86 -16.03
N SER A 193 -2.23 -2.29 -15.13
CA SER A 193 -2.31 -3.60 -14.48
C SER A 193 -3.33 -3.59 -13.33
N GLU A 194 -3.24 -2.59 -12.45
CA GLU A 194 -4.10 -2.44 -11.27
C GLU A 194 -4.54 -0.98 -11.09
N SER A 195 -5.52 -0.57 -11.89
CA SER A 195 -6.04 0.81 -11.94
C SER A 195 -6.55 1.42 -10.62
N LYS A 196 -6.71 0.63 -9.56
CA LYS A 196 -7.22 1.07 -8.26
C LYS A 196 -6.15 1.26 -7.19
N ASP A 197 -4.93 0.84 -7.47
CA ASP A 197 -3.83 0.97 -6.54
C ASP A 197 -3.40 2.42 -6.43
N ILE A 198 -2.97 2.78 -5.23
CA ILE A 198 -2.53 4.14 -4.88
C ILE A 198 -1.04 4.21 -5.13
N ARG A 199 -0.61 5.17 -5.96
CA ARG A 199 0.78 5.34 -6.37
C ARG A 199 1.38 6.53 -5.65
N LEU A 200 2.32 6.25 -4.76
CA LEU A 200 3.12 7.26 -4.08
C LEU A 200 4.49 7.33 -4.76
N VAL A 201 4.96 8.53 -5.06
CA VAL A 201 6.30 8.76 -5.62
C VAL A 201 7.14 9.60 -4.67
N TYR A 202 8.29 9.08 -4.28
CA TYR A 202 9.29 9.79 -3.50
C TYR A 202 10.54 9.98 -4.34
N ILE A 203 10.97 11.23 -4.51
CA ILE A 203 12.19 11.58 -5.23
C ILE A 203 13.23 12.06 -4.21
N PHE A 204 14.44 11.52 -4.26
CA PHE A 204 15.54 11.84 -3.36
C PHE A 204 16.72 12.33 -4.19
N SER A 205 17.03 13.62 -4.17
CA SER A 205 18.11 14.21 -4.99
C SER A 205 18.58 15.54 -4.42
N ASP A 206 19.71 16.03 -4.90
CA ASP A 206 20.16 17.41 -4.68
C ASP A 206 19.77 18.34 -5.85
N GLY A 207 19.17 17.81 -6.91
CA GLY A 207 18.69 18.58 -8.07
C GLY A 207 19.80 19.09 -8.99
N GLU A 208 21.06 18.80 -8.69
CA GLU A 208 22.18 19.38 -9.42
C GLU A 208 22.30 18.74 -10.81
N ALA A 209 22.02 19.52 -11.85
CA ALA A 209 22.15 19.09 -13.24
C ALA A 209 23.51 19.50 -13.83
N THR A 210 24.28 18.53 -14.31
CA THR A 210 25.63 18.74 -14.89
C THR A 210 25.83 18.00 -16.23
N ASP A 211 24.73 17.54 -16.83
CA ASP A 211 24.75 16.71 -18.03
C ASP A 211 24.60 17.50 -19.35
N ASP A 212 24.69 18.83 -19.30
CA ASP A 212 24.45 19.77 -20.40
C ASP A 212 23.05 19.63 -21.04
N GLY A 213 22.04 19.22 -20.25
CA GLY A 213 20.64 19.11 -20.68
C GLY A 213 20.34 17.87 -21.51
N ARG A 214 21.21 16.86 -21.52
CA ARG A 214 21.00 15.60 -22.25
C ARG A 214 19.77 14.84 -21.74
N GLY A 215 19.56 14.80 -20.44
CA GLY A 215 18.42 14.16 -19.78
C GLY A 215 17.11 14.84 -20.20
N ALA A 216 17.06 16.17 -20.14
CA ALA A 216 15.91 16.96 -20.59
C ALA A 216 15.59 16.69 -22.07
N GLN A 217 16.59 16.69 -22.96
CA GLN A 217 16.38 16.39 -24.39
C GLN A 217 15.86 14.96 -24.63
N ALA A 218 16.33 13.99 -23.85
CA ALA A 218 15.85 12.61 -23.93
C ALA A 218 14.39 12.49 -23.46
N ALA A 219 14.02 13.16 -22.37
CA ALA A 219 12.65 13.22 -21.87
C ALA A 219 11.71 13.90 -22.89
N ASP A 220 12.12 15.03 -23.47
CA ASP A 220 11.39 15.74 -24.52
C ASP A 220 11.17 14.85 -25.75
N SER A 221 12.21 14.12 -26.18
CA SER A 221 12.14 13.20 -27.31
C SER A 221 11.19 12.02 -27.07
N ALA A 222 11.08 11.57 -25.81
CA ALA A 222 10.13 10.56 -25.38
C ALA A 222 8.70 11.14 -25.15
N GLY A 223 8.52 12.46 -25.24
CA GLY A 223 7.25 13.13 -25.01
C GLY A 223 6.77 13.06 -23.56
N ILE A 224 7.72 12.94 -22.61
CA ILE A 224 7.44 12.80 -21.18
C ILE A 224 8.00 14.00 -20.41
N SER A 225 7.26 14.45 -19.41
CA SER A 225 7.66 15.53 -18.49
C SER A 225 7.15 15.24 -17.08
N TRP A 226 7.74 15.88 -16.06
CA TRP A 226 7.26 15.80 -14.67
C TRP A 226 5.77 16.10 -14.56
N LYS A 227 5.31 17.14 -15.26
CA LYS A 227 3.89 17.52 -15.35
C LYS A 227 2.99 16.45 -15.94
N SER A 228 3.47 15.69 -16.93
CA SER A 228 2.69 14.60 -17.52
C SER A 228 2.46 13.43 -16.53
N LEU A 229 3.33 13.30 -15.52
CA LEU A 229 3.23 12.28 -14.49
C LEU A 229 2.29 12.65 -13.35
N ALA A 230 1.93 13.92 -13.17
CA ALA A 230 1.01 14.36 -12.12
C ALA A 230 -0.33 13.59 -12.13
N GLY A 231 -0.85 13.25 -13.31
CA GLY A 231 -2.09 12.46 -13.45
C GLY A 231 -1.94 10.95 -13.21
N LEU A 232 -0.72 10.48 -12.92
CA LEU A 232 -0.37 9.09 -12.64
C LEU A 232 -0.03 8.86 -11.16
N VAL A 233 0.21 9.93 -10.41
CA VAL A 233 0.67 9.91 -9.02
C VAL A 233 -0.45 10.39 -8.13
N ASP A 234 -0.71 9.65 -7.05
CA ASP A 234 -1.74 10.01 -6.10
C ASP A 234 -1.16 10.87 -4.96
N GLY A 235 0.11 10.64 -4.58
CA GLY A 235 0.82 11.44 -3.57
C GLY A 235 2.31 11.12 -3.48
N GLY A 236 2.95 11.54 -2.38
CA GLY A 236 4.38 11.36 -2.15
C GLY A 236 5.08 12.67 -1.85
N ALA A 237 6.37 12.79 -2.18
CA ALA A 237 7.17 13.99 -1.91
C ALA A 237 8.45 14.07 -2.76
N VAL A 238 8.95 15.29 -2.96
CA VAL A 238 10.33 15.53 -3.42
C VAL A 238 11.16 15.93 -2.21
N LEU A 239 12.22 15.17 -1.93
CA LEU A 239 13.16 15.39 -0.83
C LEU A 239 14.48 15.89 -1.40
N GLY A 240 14.79 17.15 -1.12
CA GLY A 240 16.00 17.82 -1.59
C GLY A 240 17.12 17.75 -0.56
N TYR A 241 18.27 17.20 -0.92
CA TYR A 241 19.39 17.04 0.00
C TYR A 241 20.53 18.00 -0.28
N GLY A 242 21.11 18.56 0.77
CA GLY A 242 22.30 19.41 0.68
C GLY A 242 22.06 20.86 1.09
N THR A 243 23.10 21.66 0.94
CA THR A 243 23.15 23.05 1.39
C THR A 243 23.56 24.00 0.27
N THR A 244 23.25 25.29 0.44
CA THR A 244 23.67 26.36 -0.48
C THR A 244 25.18 26.60 -0.48
N GLU A 245 25.82 26.35 0.66
CA GLU A 245 27.26 26.37 0.85
C GLU A 245 27.93 25.23 0.08
N GLY A 246 27.27 24.07 0.08
CA GLY A 246 27.70 22.86 -0.58
C GLY A 246 28.71 22.05 0.23
N GLY A 247 28.95 20.83 -0.23
CA GLY A 247 29.86 19.88 0.40
C GLY A 247 30.88 19.32 -0.57
N LYS A 248 32.03 18.92 -0.03
CA LYS A 248 33.05 18.18 -0.79
C LYS A 248 32.66 16.71 -0.87
N MET A 249 33.04 16.04 -1.95
CA MET A 249 32.67 14.65 -2.22
C MET A 249 33.90 13.77 -2.28
N ARG A 250 33.88 12.62 -1.59
CA ARG A 250 34.94 11.62 -1.65
C ARG A 250 34.93 10.89 -3.00
N SER A 251 36.11 10.63 -3.55
CA SER A 251 36.26 9.81 -4.76
C SER A 251 35.94 8.36 -4.44
N TYR A 252 35.19 7.70 -5.32
CA TYR A 252 34.79 6.30 -5.18
C TYR A 252 35.20 5.48 -6.40
N ASP A 253 35.90 4.38 -6.16
CA ASP A 253 36.42 3.47 -7.20
C ASP A 253 35.67 2.13 -7.26
N GLY A 254 34.60 1.97 -6.49
CA GLY A 254 33.85 0.71 -6.39
C GLY A 254 34.33 -0.22 -5.27
N SER A 255 35.44 0.08 -4.60
CA SER A 255 35.98 -0.71 -3.49
C SER A 255 35.49 -0.20 -2.12
N SER A 256 35.56 -1.06 -1.10
CA SER A 256 35.26 -0.65 0.28
C SER A 256 36.31 0.29 0.89
N SER A 257 37.43 0.55 0.21
CA SER A 257 38.50 1.44 0.68
C SER A 257 38.32 2.91 0.28
N THR A 258 37.35 3.22 -0.58
CA THR A 258 37.10 4.57 -1.09
C THR A 258 35.62 4.97 -0.97
N GLY A 259 35.30 6.23 -1.30
CA GLY A 259 33.94 6.78 -1.24
C GLY A 259 33.57 7.35 0.14
N GLU A 260 32.28 7.56 0.35
CA GLU A 260 31.71 8.01 1.63
C GLU A 260 32.29 7.25 2.84
N HIS A 261 32.46 7.97 3.96
CA HIS A 261 32.94 7.42 5.24
C HIS A 261 34.38 6.87 5.22
N THR A 262 35.15 7.19 4.16
CA THR A 262 36.57 6.81 4.04
C THR A 262 37.49 8.03 4.08
N GLN A 263 38.79 7.79 4.11
CA GLN A 263 39.83 8.83 4.00
C GLN A 263 40.33 8.99 2.55
N SER A 264 39.55 8.59 1.56
CA SER A 264 39.89 8.77 0.15
C SER A 264 39.99 10.26 -0.23
N ASP A 265 40.72 10.53 -1.30
CA ASP A 265 40.83 11.90 -1.82
C ASP A 265 39.46 12.42 -2.27
N TYR A 266 39.28 13.73 -2.19
CA TYR A 266 38.09 14.38 -2.74
C TYR A 266 38.13 14.36 -4.27
N ILE A 267 36.95 14.30 -4.88
CA ILE A 267 36.78 14.56 -6.31
C ILE A 267 37.27 15.97 -6.59
N ALA A 268 38.19 16.13 -7.53
CA ALA A 268 38.78 17.41 -7.88
C ALA A 268 37.94 18.13 -8.95
N ASP A 269 37.84 19.45 -8.85
CA ASP A 269 37.26 20.32 -9.87
C ASP A 269 38.34 20.88 -10.80
N GLY A 270 38.10 20.78 -12.11
CA GLY A 270 38.96 21.28 -13.18
C GLY A 270 40.40 20.75 -13.18
N GLN A 271 41.26 21.41 -13.97
CA GLN A 271 42.69 21.04 -14.10
C GLN A 271 43.54 21.44 -12.87
N GLY A 272 42.97 22.17 -11.90
CA GLY A 272 43.70 22.75 -10.76
C GLY A 272 43.80 21.87 -9.51
N GLY A 273 43.13 20.72 -9.48
CA GLY A 273 43.24 19.75 -8.38
C GLY A 273 42.61 20.17 -7.05
N GLN A 274 41.86 21.27 -7.00
CA GLN A 274 41.12 21.66 -5.79
C GLN A 274 39.91 20.75 -5.61
N PRO A 275 39.51 20.42 -4.37
CA PRO A 275 38.28 19.65 -4.13
C PRO A 275 37.06 20.37 -4.72
N GLY A 276 36.30 19.66 -5.54
CA GLY A 276 35.00 20.12 -6.03
C GLY A 276 33.99 20.23 -4.88
N VAL A 277 33.05 21.16 -5.03
CA VAL A 277 31.99 21.43 -4.06
C VAL A 277 30.67 21.33 -4.79
N SER A 278 29.84 20.34 -4.42
CA SER A 278 28.50 20.18 -4.95
C SER A 278 27.50 20.99 -4.12
N LYS A 279 26.52 21.59 -4.78
CA LYS A 279 25.47 22.39 -4.14
C LYS A 279 24.10 21.91 -4.56
N ILE A 280 23.14 22.03 -3.65
CA ILE A 280 21.75 21.73 -3.95
C ILE A 280 21.18 22.77 -4.93
N ASP A 281 20.44 22.31 -5.93
CA ASP A 281 19.54 23.13 -6.75
C ASP A 281 18.10 22.98 -6.23
N ALA A 282 17.79 23.75 -5.19
CA ALA A 282 16.48 23.72 -4.55
C ALA A 282 15.35 24.26 -5.46
N ASP A 283 15.69 25.15 -6.39
CA ASP A 283 14.72 25.74 -7.32
C ASP A 283 14.26 24.70 -8.34
N GLU A 284 15.18 23.91 -8.88
CA GLU A 284 14.86 22.79 -9.77
C GLU A 284 13.98 21.75 -9.06
N LEU A 285 14.36 21.33 -7.85
CA LEU A 285 13.57 20.36 -7.07
C LEU A 285 12.17 20.88 -6.73
N GLN A 286 12.04 22.18 -6.45
CA GLN A 286 10.74 22.80 -6.21
C GLN A 286 9.89 22.88 -7.48
N SER A 287 10.53 23.09 -8.64
CA SER A 287 9.89 23.02 -9.96
C SER A 287 9.33 21.61 -10.21
N VAL A 288 10.16 20.57 -10.03
CA VAL A 288 9.75 19.16 -10.16
C VAL A 288 8.58 18.83 -9.23
N ALA A 289 8.65 19.25 -7.96
CA ALA A 289 7.59 19.03 -6.99
C ALA A 289 6.28 19.70 -7.43
N THR A 290 6.36 20.95 -7.90
CA THR A 290 5.20 21.72 -8.40
C THR A 290 4.57 21.04 -9.62
N ASP A 291 5.39 20.62 -10.57
CA ASP A 291 4.92 19.97 -11.80
C ASP A 291 4.23 18.64 -11.52
N MET A 292 4.73 17.86 -10.56
CA MET A 292 4.10 16.60 -10.13
C MET A 292 2.92 16.80 -9.16
N GLY A 293 2.72 18.01 -8.63
CA GLY A 293 1.73 18.28 -7.58
C GLY A 293 2.08 17.67 -6.23
N LEU A 294 3.38 17.51 -5.94
CA LEU A 294 3.92 16.94 -4.71
C LEU A 294 4.48 18.03 -3.78
N PRO A 295 4.48 17.80 -2.47
CA PRO A 295 5.20 18.67 -1.54
C PRO A 295 6.72 18.52 -1.71
N TYR A 296 7.43 19.64 -1.58
CA TYR A 296 8.90 19.69 -1.49
C TYR A 296 9.33 19.78 -0.02
N TYR A 297 10.33 18.99 0.37
CA TYR A 297 10.97 19.05 1.68
C TYR A 297 12.48 19.19 1.52
N HIS A 298 13.05 20.25 2.08
CA HIS A 298 14.50 20.43 2.16
C HIS A 298 15.05 19.59 3.32
N ARG A 299 16.09 18.79 3.05
CA ARG A 299 16.75 17.85 3.95
C ARG A 299 18.21 18.25 4.15
N THR A 300 18.51 18.87 5.28
CA THR A 300 19.88 19.22 5.69
C THR A 300 20.42 18.30 6.78
N GLY A 301 19.55 17.53 7.43
CA GLY A 301 19.86 16.72 8.61
C GLY A 301 19.96 17.54 9.91
N GLY A 302 19.77 18.86 9.82
CA GLY A 302 19.76 19.78 10.95
C GLY A 302 18.41 19.83 11.67
N SER A 303 18.35 20.57 12.78
CA SER A 303 17.12 20.72 13.59
C SER A 303 15.99 21.52 12.91
N GLY A 304 16.29 22.18 11.79
CA GLY A 304 15.33 22.92 10.98
C GLY A 304 14.54 22.07 9.98
N ASP A 305 14.94 20.81 9.78
CA ASP A 305 14.28 19.90 8.86
C ASP A 305 12.87 19.51 9.37
N ASP A 306 11.90 19.45 8.45
CA ASP A 306 10.59 18.90 8.77
C ASP A 306 10.71 17.44 9.28
N PRO A 307 9.90 17.02 10.25
CA PRO A 307 9.93 15.64 10.72
C PRO A 307 9.45 14.69 9.62
N THR A 308 9.98 13.47 9.60
CA THR A 308 9.64 12.46 8.58
C THR A 308 8.14 12.16 8.52
N SER A 309 7.43 12.33 9.64
CA SER A 309 5.97 12.21 9.73
C SER A 309 5.21 13.12 8.76
N LYS A 310 5.78 14.22 8.29
CA LYS A 310 5.15 15.11 7.28
C LYS A 310 4.96 14.45 5.92
N PHE A 311 5.87 13.56 5.53
CA PHE A 311 5.82 12.87 4.25
C PHE A 311 5.53 11.36 4.39
N THR A 312 5.49 10.83 5.61
CA THR A 312 5.10 9.43 5.86
C THR A 312 3.68 9.26 6.40
N ASN A 313 3.14 10.24 7.14
CA ASN A 313 1.77 10.19 7.66
C ASN A 313 0.77 10.76 6.64
N LEU A 314 0.73 10.16 5.46
CA LEU A 314 -0.20 10.54 4.41
C LEU A 314 -1.59 10.01 4.75
N ASN A 315 -2.60 10.89 4.73
CA ASN A 315 -3.99 10.44 4.81
C ASN A 315 -4.38 9.82 3.46
N ILE A 316 -4.16 8.52 3.33
CA ILE A 316 -4.40 7.74 2.11
C ILE A 316 -5.85 7.90 1.60
N GLU A 317 -6.82 8.13 2.50
CA GLU A 317 -8.22 8.40 2.12
C GLU A 317 -8.42 9.79 1.49
N ALA A 318 -7.68 10.80 1.95
CA ALA A 318 -7.72 12.16 1.42
C ALA A 318 -6.91 12.32 0.12
N VAL A 319 -5.84 11.54 -0.03
CA VAL A 319 -4.99 11.46 -1.23
C VAL A 319 -5.83 10.99 -2.44
N THR A 320 -6.86 10.16 -2.22
CA THR A 320 -7.83 9.80 -3.26
C THR A 320 -9.00 10.79 -3.39
N SER A 321 -8.70 12.01 -3.86
CA SER A 321 -9.70 13.07 -4.10
C SER A 321 -10.82 12.68 -5.11
N ASP A 322 -10.61 11.62 -5.88
CA ASP A 322 -11.47 11.09 -6.94
C ASP A 322 -12.21 9.78 -6.55
N GLY A 323 -12.15 9.38 -5.28
CA GLY A 323 -12.97 8.28 -4.76
C GLY A 323 -12.58 6.89 -5.26
N ARG A 324 -11.38 6.73 -5.84
CA ARG A 324 -10.84 5.44 -6.29
C ARG A 324 -10.57 4.47 -5.14
N ALA A 325 -10.25 4.98 -3.94
CA ALA A 325 -10.06 4.17 -2.73
C ALA A 325 -11.35 3.79 -2.00
N LYS A 326 -12.54 4.03 -2.59
CA LYS A 326 -13.77 3.41 -2.08
C LYS A 326 -13.73 1.92 -2.40
N THR A 327 -13.02 1.17 -1.57
CA THR A 327 -13.05 -0.28 -1.58
C THR A 327 -14.50 -0.74 -1.41
N ASN A 328 -14.93 -1.68 -2.25
CA ASN A 328 -16.16 -2.43 -2.05
C ASN A 328 -15.98 -3.42 -0.90
N ALA A 329 -15.48 -2.96 0.26
CA ALA A 329 -15.38 -3.76 1.46
C ALA A 329 -16.82 -4.10 1.88
N ARG A 330 -17.14 -5.40 1.86
CA ARG A 330 -18.46 -5.91 2.21
C ARG A 330 -18.33 -6.72 3.46
N VAL A 331 -18.93 -6.25 4.54
CA VAL A 331 -19.00 -7.01 5.79
C VAL A 331 -20.15 -7.99 5.66
N TYR A 332 -19.83 -9.28 5.64
CA TYR A 332 -20.83 -10.34 5.61
C TYR A 332 -21.58 -10.38 6.93
N LEU A 333 -22.91 -10.24 6.86
CA LEU A 333 -23.81 -10.44 8.00
C LEU A 333 -24.14 -11.92 8.21
N THR A 334 -23.32 -12.84 7.69
CA THR A 334 -23.47 -14.28 7.90
C THR A 334 -23.17 -14.69 9.34
N TRP A 335 -22.20 -14.03 10.01
CA TRP A 335 -21.84 -14.33 11.40
C TRP A 335 -22.96 -14.05 12.43
N PRO A 336 -23.66 -12.89 12.44
CA PRO A 336 -24.74 -12.66 13.40
C PRO A 336 -25.95 -13.57 13.09
N LEU A 337 -26.24 -13.81 11.80
CA LEU A 337 -27.27 -14.75 11.39
C LEU A 337 -26.94 -16.19 11.80
N GLY A 338 -25.66 -16.57 11.77
CA GLY A 338 -25.17 -17.85 12.26
C GLY A 338 -25.40 -18.05 13.76
N ILE A 339 -25.16 -17.02 14.57
CA ILE A 339 -25.44 -17.05 16.02
C ILE A 339 -26.93 -17.24 16.30
N ILE A 340 -27.79 -16.50 15.57
CA ILE A 340 -29.25 -16.62 15.70
C ILE A 340 -29.71 -18.03 15.29
N ALA A 341 -29.22 -18.54 14.16
CA ALA A 341 -29.53 -19.89 13.69
C ALA A 341 -29.09 -20.96 14.71
N PHE A 342 -27.89 -20.84 15.26
CA PHE A 342 -27.37 -21.74 16.29
C PHE A 342 -28.27 -21.75 17.54
N GLY A 343 -28.66 -20.58 18.05
CA GLY A 343 -29.56 -20.49 19.21
C GLY A 343 -30.93 -21.13 18.95
N LEU A 344 -31.51 -20.92 17.77
CA LEU A 344 -32.79 -21.52 17.39
C LEU A 344 -32.70 -23.05 17.23
N LEU A 345 -31.61 -23.56 16.64
CA LEU A 345 -31.38 -25.00 16.51
C LEU A 345 -31.16 -25.67 17.85
N LEU A 346 -30.38 -25.05 18.75
CA LEU A 346 -30.17 -25.55 20.11
C LEU A 346 -31.50 -25.64 20.86
N TRP A 347 -32.37 -24.64 20.72
CA TRP A 347 -33.70 -24.66 21.31
C TRP A 347 -34.57 -25.80 20.75
N GLU A 348 -34.54 -26.05 19.43
CA GLU A 348 -35.27 -27.18 18.83
C GLU A 348 -34.77 -28.52 19.36
N ILE A 349 -33.45 -28.71 19.48
CA ILE A 349 -32.84 -29.94 20.00
C ILE A 349 -33.30 -30.20 21.45
N ILE A 350 -33.27 -29.18 22.31
CA ILE A 350 -33.70 -29.30 23.72
C ILE A 350 -35.17 -29.70 23.81
N ASP A 351 -36.04 -29.10 22.99
CA ASP A 351 -37.46 -29.42 22.99
C ASP A 351 -37.74 -30.83 22.46
N LEU A 352 -37.01 -31.29 21.42
CA LEU A 352 -37.09 -32.66 20.92
C LEU A 352 -36.64 -33.68 21.98
N MET A 353 -35.55 -33.39 22.70
CA MET A 353 -35.09 -34.24 23.81
C MET A 353 -36.12 -34.30 24.94
N ARG A 354 -36.79 -33.19 25.27
CA ARG A 354 -37.85 -33.16 26.27
C ARG A 354 -39.08 -33.95 25.83
N ALA A 355 -39.47 -33.84 24.57
CA ALA A 355 -40.58 -34.60 24.00
C ALA A 355 -40.29 -36.12 24.00
N ASP A 356 -39.09 -36.53 23.58
CA ASP A 356 -38.66 -37.93 23.60
C ASP A 356 -38.65 -38.50 25.03
N ARG A 357 -38.12 -37.75 26.00
CA ARG A 357 -38.18 -38.16 27.42
C ARG A 357 -39.61 -38.33 27.92
N ARG A 358 -40.54 -37.45 27.55
CA ARG A 358 -41.96 -37.57 27.92
C ARG A 358 -42.61 -38.81 27.29
N LEU A 359 -42.31 -39.11 26.03
CA LEU A 359 -42.81 -40.30 25.35
C LEU A 359 -42.28 -41.59 26.01
N ARG A 360 -40.98 -41.63 26.35
CA ARG A 360 -40.38 -42.77 27.07
C ARG A 360 -40.99 -42.99 28.46
N LEU A 361 -41.35 -41.93 29.17
CA LEU A 361 -42.02 -42.03 30.48
C LEU A 361 -43.46 -42.55 30.36
N LEU A 362 -44.15 -42.31 29.24
CA LEU A 362 -45.50 -42.81 28.98
C LEU A 362 -45.49 -44.26 28.51
N THR A 363 -44.53 -44.66 27.67
CA THR A 363 -44.38 -46.06 27.21
C THR A 363 -43.76 -46.96 28.29
N GLY A 364 -42.93 -46.43 29.19
CA GLY A 364 -42.35 -47.16 30.31
C GLY A 364 -43.32 -47.48 31.47
N ARG A 365 -44.51 -46.85 31.50
CA ARG A 365 -45.57 -47.12 32.49
C ARG A 365 -46.58 -48.19 32.05
N GLY A 366 -46.43 -48.74 30.85
CA GLY A 366 -47.31 -49.76 30.28
C GLY A 366 -46.75 -51.19 30.33
N ARG A 367 -45.79 -51.48 31.23
CA ARG A 367 -45.27 -52.83 31.47
C ARG A 367 -45.46 -53.23 32.91
#